data_AF-W2STD0-F1
#
_entry.id   AF-W2STD0-F1
#
_cell.length_a   1.000
_cell.length_b   1.000
_cell.length_c   1.000
_cell.angle_alpha   90.00
_cell.angle_beta   90.00
_cell.angle_gamma   90.00
#
_symmetry.space_group_name_H-M   'P 1'
#
loop_
_entity.id
_entity.type
_entity.pdbx_description
1 polymer ?
#
loop_
_entity_poly.entity_id
_entity_poly.type
_entity_poly.pdbx_seq_one_letter_code
_entity_poly.pdbx_strand_id
1 'polypeptide(L)'
;SIASDSLELTVVANLLLLPAHDLFLPVNAVVPFQVQIVKQSSTEVVPMPSSLYYLKVDSEAICLLDKMTSSIRALARGRTNIHLFSHNVDVKAKTGVRPPSTSINVVDPETIQWVIFEGGNWLLQTGTRYKLSVSLLDPHGNSMFISDNLRFDSVIPSDYFEIHIKSKNHTYFEVTPRKVGKTLLKSKFTAVLDENEKEQLTTGKVTGEQVVQIVDPVRITPSDVVFPYLPRRKTSFPLKVTGGSGLYDWSVADSTVCSIDSNGVLSSSSPGATVVTATDKRNPAHKDVARVSVVDVLSLTFGETRKEAEVGSNLILNVQLMGLGTDGSIPFTDCRAADFVVRSSDNSIFKPVPDSHPSLPAVGTGCSTVALKAISSGDAKITVSFAR
;
A
#
# COMPACT_ATOMS: atom_id res chain seq x y z
N SER A 1 49.63 62.24 2.43
CA SER A 1 49.22 60.88 2.02
C SER A 1 48.00 60.50 2.85
N ILE A 2 46.93 60.02 2.22
CA ILE A 2 45.76 59.51 2.96
C ILE A 2 46.13 58.12 3.49
N ALA A 3 45.88 57.87 4.77
CA ALA A 3 46.13 56.56 5.38
C ALA A 3 45.24 55.50 4.71
N SER A 4 45.83 54.38 4.32
CA SER A 4 45.07 53.25 3.78
C SER A 4 44.24 52.63 4.89
N ASP A 5 42.94 52.46 4.64
CA ASP A 5 42.05 51.70 5.48
C ASP A 5 41.95 50.27 4.94
N SER A 6 41.97 49.27 5.83
CA SER A 6 41.97 47.85 5.45
C SER A 6 40.74 47.17 6.03
N LEU A 7 39.93 46.58 5.15
CA LEU A 7 38.73 45.82 5.50
C LEU A 7 39.04 44.31 5.45
N GLU A 8 38.99 43.63 6.61
CA GLU A 8 39.02 42.16 6.66
C GLU A 8 37.64 41.60 6.27
N LEU A 9 37.52 41.07 5.05
CA LEU A 9 36.34 40.35 4.60
C LEU A 9 36.48 38.86 4.96
N THR A 10 35.54 38.33 5.75
CA THR A 10 35.49 36.88 6.08
C THR A 10 34.35 36.22 5.32
N VAL A 11 34.65 35.30 4.41
CA VAL A 11 33.65 34.47 3.73
C VAL A 11 33.48 33.18 4.52
N VAL A 12 32.28 32.95 5.06
CA VAL A 12 31.96 31.71 5.78
C VAL A 12 31.25 30.76 4.81
N ALA A 13 31.81 29.56 4.62
CA ALA A 13 31.15 28.51 3.86
C ALA A 13 29.91 28.01 4.60
N ASN A 14 28.80 27.80 3.87
CA ASN A 14 27.59 27.20 4.42
C ASN A 14 27.77 25.67 4.53
N LEU A 15 28.14 25.19 5.72
CA LEU A 15 28.48 23.78 5.97
C LEU A 15 27.36 23.07 6.72
N LEU A 16 27.17 21.80 6.39
CA LEU A 16 26.28 20.88 7.07
C LEU A 16 27.09 19.74 7.68
N LEU A 17 26.70 19.37 8.91
CA LEU A 17 27.19 18.18 9.59
C LEU A 17 26.04 17.18 9.67
N LEU A 18 26.22 16.00 9.06
CA LEU A 18 25.23 14.93 9.05
C LEU A 18 25.73 13.75 9.88
N PRO A 19 24.89 13.12 10.73
CA PRO A 19 23.50 13.49 11.01
C PRO A 19 23.37 14.84 11.73
N ALA A 20 22.40 15.67 11.33
CA ALA A 20 22.18 17.02 11.85
C ALA A 20 21.20 17.11 13.03
N HIS A 21 20.58 16.00 13.41
CA HIS A 21 19.59 15.92 14.48
C HIS A 21 20.20 15.28 15.74
N ASP A 22 19.59 15.55 16.89
CA ASP A 22 20.02 14.96 18.17
C ASP A 22 20.03 13.43 18.09
N LEU A 23 21.17 12.85 18.49
CA LEU A 23 21.40 11.41 18.45
C LEU A 23 21.20 10.79 19.83
N PHE A 24 20.53 9.65 19.87
CA PHE A 24 20.40 8.79 21.04
C PHE A 24 21.09 7.47 20.75
N LEU A 25 22.10 7.11 21.55
CA LEU A 25 23.02 6.02 21.24
C LEU A 25 23.17 5.08 22.44
N PRO A 26 23.17 3.75 22.24
CA PRO A 26 23.66 2.86 23.27
C PRO A 26 25.19 2.98 23.39
N VAL A 27 25.73 2.58 24.53
CA VAL A 27 27.18 2.47 24.73
C VAL A 27 27.79 1.57 23.65
N ASN A 28 28.98 1.93 23.16
CA ASN A 28 29.73 1.33 22.06
C ASN A 28 29.15 1.50 20.65
N ALA A 29 28.02 2.18 20.46
CA ALA A 29 27.53 2.53 19.13
C ALA A 29 28.55 3.38 18.36
N VAL A 30 28.65 3.14 17.05
CA VAL A 30 29.55 3.89 16.16
C VAL A 30 28.73 4.69 15.15
N VAL A 31 28.90 6.00 15.11
CA VAL A 31 28.17 6.88 14.19
C VAL A 31 29.14 7.55 13.23
N PRO A 32 29.04 7.29 11.92
CA PRO A 32 29.79 8.03 10.92
C PRO A 32 29.17 9.41 10.71
N PHE A 33 30.03 10.44 10.67
CA PHE A 33 29.64 11.80 10.30
C PHE A 33 30.10 12.13 8.89
N GLN A 34 29.23 12.85 8.18
CA GLN A 34 29.52 13.38 6.86
C GLN A 34 29.46 14.90 6.89
N VAL A 35 30.48 15.54 6.33
CA VAL A 35 30.52 16.99 6.15
C VAL A 35 30.11 17.31 4.72
N GLN A 36 29.20 18.26 4.56
CA GLN A 36 28.76 18.74 3.26
C GLN A 36 28.86 20.26 3.18
N ILE A 37 29.16 20.79 2.00
CA ILE A 37 29.17 22.22 1.71
C ILE A 37 28.00 22.56 0.77
N VAL A 38 27.19 23.51 1.18
CA VAL A 38 26.05 24.02 0.41
C VAL A 38 26.53 25.18 -0.45
N LYS A 39 26.46 24.99 -1.76
CA LYS A 39 26.66 26.03 -2.78
C LYS A 39 25.29 26.53 -3.27
N GLN A 40 25.28 27.61 -4.06
CA GLN A 40 24.04 28.25 -4.53
C GLN A 40 23.08 27.32 -5.29
N SER A 41 23.58 26.23 -5.91
CA SER A 41 22.78 25.29 -6.72
C SER A 41 23.01 23.81 -6.41
N SER A 42 23.90 23.47 -5.47
CA SER A 42 24.24 22.07 -5.17
C SER A 42 24.77 21.89 -3.74
N THR A 43 24.78 20.66 -3.28
CA THR A 43 25.46 20.25 -2.04
C THR A 43 26.54 19.24 -2.38
N GLU A 44 27.77 19.51 -1.96
CA GLU A 44 28.93 18.67 -2.23
C GLU A 44 29.47 18.07 -0.93
N VAL A 45 29.94 16.82 -1.00
CA VAL A 45 30.59 16.16 0.13
C VAL A 45 32.00 16.73 0.29
N VAL A 46 32.34 17.16 1.50
CA VAL A 46 33.70 17.54 1.86
C VAL A 46 34.43 16.27 2.28
N PRO A 47 35.49 15.84 1.56
CA PRO A 47 36.30 14.71 1.97
C PRO A 47 36.94 15.00 3.34
N MET A 48 36.78 14.06 4.26
CA MET A 48 37.38 14.12 5.59
C MET A 48 38.38 12.96 5.74
N PRO A 49 39.54 13.17 6.40
CA PRO A 49 39.98 14.42 7.03
C PRO A 49 40.31 15.53 6.00
N SER A 50 40.04 16.79 6.36
CA SER A 50 40.24 17.96 5.52
C SER A 50 41.33 18.85 6.09
N SER A 51 42.09 19.54 5.24
CA SER A 51 43.03 20.60 5.67
C SER A 51 42.32 21.89 6.10
N LEU A 52 41.05 22.06 5.73
CA LEU A 52 40.28 23.28 5.99
C LEU A 52 39.30 23.14 7.15
N TYR A 53 38.85 21.92 7.43
CA TYR A 53 37.80 21.63 8.40
C TYR A 53 38.14 20.43 9.26
N TYR A 54 37.71 20.47 10.52
CA TYR A 54 37.92 19.40 11.47
C TYR A 54 36.72 19.22 12.40
N LEU A 55 36.53 17.99 12.87
CA LEU A 55 35.52 17.65 13.87
C LEU A 55 36.15 17.67 15.26
N LYS A 56 35.37 18.10 16.26
CA LYS A 56 35.75 18.06 17.67
C LYS A 56 34.55 17.69 18.52
N VAL A 57 34.77 16.81 19.49
CA VAL A 57 33.79 16.43 20.51
C VAL A 57 34.08 17.23 21.79
N ASP A 58 33.03 17.67 22.49
CA ASP A 58 33.18 18.43 23.74
C ASP A 58 33.78 17.59 24.89
N SER A 59 33.34 16.34 25.02
CA SER A 59 33.82 15.39 26.04
C SER A 59 34.26 14.06 25.41
N GLU A 60 35.58 13.86 25.35
CA GLU A 60 36.18 12.59 24.90
C GLU A 60 35.97 11.44 25.90
N ALA A 61 35.58 11.73 27.14
CA ALA A 61 35.18 10.72 28.11
C ALA A 61 33.81 10.06 27.77
N ILE A 62 32.95 10.78 27.04
CA ILE A 62 31.61 10.30 26.65
C ILE A 62 31.63 9.71 25.24
N CYS A 63 32.34 10.34 24.30
CA CYS A 63 32.46 9.87 22.92
C CYS A 63 33.88 10.08 22.39
N LEU A 64 34.45 9.04 21.80
CA LEU A 64 35.76 9.10 21.13
C LEU A 64 35.56 9.38 19.65
N LEU A 65 36.28 10.36 19.10
CA LEU A 65 36.28 10.69 17.67
C LEU A 65 37.45 10.03 16.95
N ASP A 66 37.15 9.16 15.99
CA ASP A 66 38.11 8.76 14.96
C ASP A 66 38.11 9.79 13.83
N LYS A 67 39.20 10.57 13.77
CA LYS A 67 39.38 11.65 12.79
C LYS A 67 39.57 11.14 11.37
N MET A 68 40.07 9.91 11.20
CA MET A 68 40.33 9.34 9.88
C MET A 68 39.04 8.91 9.20
N THR A 69 38.14 8.28 9.96
CA THR A 69 36.85 7.80 9.45
C THR A 69 35.71 8.81 9.68
N SER A 70 36.00 9.93 10.36
CA SER A 70 35.00 10.91 10.81
C SER A 70 33.86 10.28 11.58
N SER A 71 34.16 9.25 12.38
CA SER A 71 33.16 8.50 13.14
C SER A 71 33.37 8.71 14.63
N ILE A 72 32.28 8.74 15.40
CA ILE A 72 32.37 8.68 16.86
C ILE A 72 32.05 7.28 17.36
N ARG A 73 32.64 6.92 18.50
CA ARG A 73 32.23 5.78 19.33
C ARG A 73 31.72 6.27 20.67
N ALA A 74 30.51 5.87 21.05
CA ALA A 74 29.96 6.14 22.37
C ALA A 74 30.67 5.31 23.44
N LEU A 75 31.29 5.94 24.45
CA LEU A 75 32.08 5.26 25.47
C LEU A 75 31.35 5.12 26.81
N ALA A 76 30.69 6.19 27.25
CA ALA A 76 30.07 6.25 28.57
C ALA A 76 28.75 7.01 28.51
N ARG A 77 27.84 6.70 29.44
CA ARG A 77 26.55 7.39 29.54
C ARG A 77 26.74 8.88 29.81
N GLY A 78 25.94 9.70 29.15
CA GLY A 78 25.99 11.15 29.31
C GLY A 78 25.61 11.90 28.05
N ARG A 79 25.77 13.22 28.09
CA ARG A 79 25.51 14.11 26.97
C ARG A 79 26.78 14.83 26.56
N THR A 80 27.04 14.89 25.26
CA THR A 80 28.14 15.63 24.65
C THR A 80 27.67 16.22 23.32
N ASN A 81 28.49 17.07 22.69
CA ASN A 81 28.23 17.56 21.34
C ASN A 81 29.44 17.30 20.47
N ILE A 82 29.18 17.10 19.17
CA ILE A 82 30.20 17.17 18.13
C ILE A 82 30.00 18.44 17.32
N HIS A 83 31.11 19.09 16.98
CA HIS A 83 31.15 20.37 16.30
C HIS A 83 32.04 20.28 15.06
N LEU A 84 31.61 20.95 14.00
CA LEU A 84 32.41 21.18 12.80
C LEU A 84 33.07 22.56 12.87
N PHE A 85 34.40 22.58 12.86
CA PHE A 85 35.19 23.80 12.89
C PHE A 85 35.97 24.00 11.59
N SER A 86 36.31 25.26 11.31
CA SER A 86 37.24 25.63 10.24
C SER A 86 38.61 25.96 10.83
N HIS A 87 39.69 25.57 10.15
CA HIS A 87 41.04 26.00 10.51
C HIS A 87 41.30 27.49 10.26
N ASN A 88 40.55 28.11 9.34
CA ASN A 88 40.79 29.48 8.87
C ASN A 88 39.90 30.53 9.56
N VAL A 89 38.85 30.11 10.26
CA VAL A 89 37.90 31.02 10.91
C VAL A 89 37.77 30.60 12.37
N ASP A 90 38.13 31.49 13.28
CA ASP A 90 37.82 31.30 14.70
C ASP A 90 36.35 31.68 14.94
N VAL A 91 35.48 30.72 14.60
CA VAL A 91 34.02 30.84 14.57
C VAL A 91 33.45 31.31 15.92
N LYS A 92 34.11 30.97 17.04
CA LYS A 92 33.67 31.37 18.39
C LYS A 92 34.11 32.79 18.79
N ALA A 93 35.22 33.31 18.26
CA ALA A 93 35.83 34.56 18.74
C ALA A 93 35.60 35.77 17.82
N LYS A 94 35.41 35.58 16.50
CA LYS A 94 35.40 36.70 15.53
C LYS A 94 34.07 36.98 14.81
N THR A 95 33.15 36.03 14.71
CA THR A 95 31.97 36.17 13.81
C THR A 95 30.61 35.98 14.48
N GLY A 96 30.55 35.50 15.73
CA GLY A 96 29.28 35.22 16.44
C GLY A 96 28.45 34.08 15.84
N VAL A 97 28.94 33.42 14.80
CA VAL A 97 28.28 32.28 14.15
C VAL A 97 28.51 31.03 15.00
N ARG A 98 27.47 30.22 15.24
CA ARG A 98 27.65 28.92 15.91
C ARG A 98 28.09 27.88 14.89
N PRO A 99 29.09 27.03 15.20
CA PRO A 99 29.48 25.95 14.31
C PRO A 99 28.31 24.97 14.09
N PRO A 100 28.19 24.33 12.92
CA PRO A 100 27.31 23.18 12.75
C PRO A 100 27.63 22.11 13.80
N SER A 101 26.59 21.65 14.49
CA SER A 101 26.74 20.84 15.70
C SER A 101 25.64 19.81 15.81
N THR A 102 25.97 18.66 16.39
CA THR A 102 25.01 17.58 16.67
C THR A 102 25.10 17.20 18.14
N SER A 103 23.97 17.23 18.86
CA SER A 103 23.93 16.74 20.24
C SER A 103 23.96 15.21 20.25
N ILE A 104 24.72 14.64 21.16
CA ILE A 104 24.86 13.19 21.33
C ILE A 104 24.48 12.82 22.76
N ASN A 105 23.48 11.96 22.90
CA ASN A 105 23.00 11.44 24.17
C ASN A 105 23.29 9.94 24.22
N VAL A 106 24.23 9.53 25.07
CA VAL A 106 24.54 8.12 25.30
C VAL A 106 23.68 7.60 26.45
N VAL A 107 22.68 6.79 26.12
CA VAL A 107 21.63 6.31 27.03
C VAL A 107 21.37 4.82 26.84
N ASP A 108 20.77 4.19 27.84
CA ASP A 108 20.41 2.77 27.73
C ASP A 108 19.17 2.59 26.83
N PRO A 109 19.13 1.53 26.01
CA PRO A 109 17.92 1.14 25.31
C PRO A 109 16.91 0.46 26.23
N GLU A 110 15.63 0.63 25.93
CA GLU A 110 14.51 0.08 26.72
C GLU A 110 13.65 -0.89 25.90
N THR A 111 13.17 -0.47 24.73
CA THR A 111 12.25 -1.28 23.90
C THR A 111 12.63 -1.32 22.43
N ILE A 112 12.17 -2.36 21.74
CA ILE A 112 12.21 -2.44 20.27
C ILE A 112 10.79 -2.36 19.72
N GLN A 113 10.61 -1.59 18.66
CA GLN A 113 9.37 -1.54 17.89
C GLN A 113 9.63 -2.01 16.47
N TRP A 114 8.72 -2.82 15.92
CA TRP A 114 8.73 -3.09 14.48
C TRP A 114 8.04 -1.95 13.74
N VAL A 115 8.54 -1.63 12.55
CA VAL A 115 8.02 -0.55 11.72
C VAL A 115 7.90 -1.05 10.28
N ILE A 116 6.82 -0.66 9.61
CA ILE A 116 6.69 -0.78 8.15
C ILE A 116 7.15 0.54 7.55
N PHE A 117 8.09 0.49 6.60
CA PHE A 117 8.58 1.68 5.90
C PHE A 117 7.41 2.48 5.32
N GLU A 118 7.47 3.82 5.41
CA GLU A 118 6.40 4.77 5.03
C GLU A 118 5.13 4.77 5.91
N GLY A 119 5.16 4.14 7.09
CA GLY A 119 4.06 4.28 8.06
C GLY A 119 2.86 3.36 7.75
N GLY A 120 3.14 2.08 7.55
CA GLY A 120 2.15 1.08 7.15
C GLY A 120 1.29 0.50 8.29
N ASN A 121 0.35 -0.35 7.88
CA ASN A 121 -0.57 -1.05 8.76
C ASN A 121 -0.20 -2.55 8.85
N TRP A 122 -0.29 -3.14 10.05
CA TRP A 122 0.04 -4.56 10.30
C TRP A 122 -1.02 -5.57 9.81
N LEU A 123 -2.06 -5.10 9.13
CA LEU A 123 -2.87 -5.90 8.23
C LEU A 123 -2.19 -5.92 6.85
N LEU A 124 -1.43 -6.97 6.56
CA LEU A 124 -0.71 -7.15 5.30
C LEU A 124 -1.52 -8.02 4.33
N GLN A 125 -1.23 -7.92 3.03
CA GLN A 125 -1.83 -8.79 2.02
C GLN A 125 -0.80 -9.71 1.35
N THR A 126 -1.21 -10.93 1.01
CA THR A 126 -0.35 -11.89 0.31
C THR A 126 0.10 -11.34 -1.05
N GLY A 127 1.33 -11.69 -1.46
CA GLY A 127 1.88 -11.29 -2.76
C GLY A 127 2.38 -9.84 -2.84
N THR A 128 2.16 -9.01 -1.82
CA THR A 128 2.71 -7.65 -1.75
C THR A 128 4.08 -7.63 -1.09
N ARG A 129 5.03 -6.86 -1.63
CA ARG A 129 6.37 -6.70 -1.04
C ARG A 129 6.36 -5.58 0.00
N TYR A 130 6.83 -5.87 1.20
CA TYR A 130 6.92 -4.94 2.31
C TYR A 130 8.37 -4.75 2.73
N LYS A 131 8.70 -3.53 3.15
CA LYS A 131 9.95 -3.17 3.80
C LYS A 131 9.68 -3.02 5.28
N LEU A 132 10.27 -3.90 6.08
CA LEU A 132 10.12 -3.93 7.53
C LEU A 132 11.44 -3.53 8.17
N SER A 133 11.38 -2.78 9.26
CA SER A 133 12.54 -2.46 10.07
C SER A 133 12.23 -2.55 11.55
N VAL A 134 13.28 -2.53 12.36
CA VAL A 134 13.16 -2.35 13.81
C VAL A 134 13.63 -0.95 14.18
N SER A 135 12.95 -0.35 15.15
CA SER A 135 13.34 0.88 15.83
C SER A 135 13.71 0.54 17.27
N LEU A 136 14.77 1.15 17.78
CA LEU A 136 15.23 1.00 19.14
C LEU A 136 14.86 2.28 19.91
N LEU A 137 14.22 2.15 21.06
CA LEU A 137 13.78 3.28 21.87
C LEU A 137 14.45 3.29 23.24
N ASP A 138 14.76 4.48 23.74
CA ASP A 138 15.20 4.69 25.11
C ASP A 138 14.01 4.71 26.11
N PRO A 139 14.24 4.79 27.43
CA PRO A 139 13.17 4.85 28.43
C PRO A 139 12.23 6.05 28.32
N HIS A 140 12.62 7.09 27.58
CA HIS A 140 11.82 8.29 27.34
C HIS A 140 11.06 8.24 26.01
N GLY A 141 11.20 7.15 25.25
CA GLY A 141 10.56 6.95 23.95
C GLY A 141 11.30 7.62 22.79
N ASN A 142 12.53 8.09 22.98
CA ASN A 142 13.34 8.67 21.90
C ASN A 142 13.84 7.56 20.97
N SER A 143 13.75 7.78 19.66
CA SER A 143 14.33 6.87 18.68
C SER A 143 15.85 6.93 18.71
N MET A 144 16.46 5.78 18.92
CA MET A 144 17.90 5.60 18.96
C MET A 144 18.46 5.30 17.57
N PHE A 145 19.66 5.80 17.31
CA PHE A 145 20.35 5.52 16.06
C PHE A 145 20.91 4.10 16.09
N ILE A 146 20.43 3.27 15.17
CA ILE A 146 20.88 1.89 15.00
C ILE A 146 22.10 1.89 14.08
N SER A 147 23.28 1.76 14.67
CA SER A 147 24.54 1.65 13.92
C SER A 147 24.81 0.21 13.46
N ASP A 148 25.63 0.07 12.42
CA ASP A 148 25.95 -1.22 11.79
C ASP A 148 26.65 -2.21 12.73
N ASN A 149 27.26 -1.71 13.81
CA ASN A 149 27.95 -2.53 14.79
C ASN A 149 27.03 -3.08 15.90
N LEU A 150 25.76 -2.69 15.94
CA LEU A 150 24.77 -3.30 16.84
C LEU A 150 24.31 -4.65 16.28
N ARG A 151 23.96 -5.59 17.15
CA ARG A 151 23.50 -6.93 16.78
C ARG A 151 22.12 -7.20 17.34
N PHE A 152 21.22 -7.61 16.46
CA PHE A 152 19.86 -7.99 16.81
C PHE A 152 19.60 -9.43 16.40
N ASP A 153 18.82 -10.12 17.22
CA ASP A 153 18.18 -11.37 16.83
C ASP A 153 16.72 -11.07 16.50
N SER A 154 16.48 -10.83 15.21
CA SER A 154 15.16 -10.52 14.68
C SER A 154 14.67 -11.67 13.80
N VAL A 155 13.51 -12.20 14.16
CA VAL A 155 12.90 -13.40 13.57
C VAL A 155 11.60 -13.03 12.87
N ILE A 156 11.54 -13.35 11.58
CA ILE A 156 10.33 -13.29 10.75
C ILE A 156 9.93 -14.73 10.40
N PRO A 157 8.70 -15.19 10.75
CA PRO A 157 8.28 -16.57 10.51
C PRO A 157 8.22 -16.93 9.01
N SER A 158 9.12 -17.80 8.55
CA SER A 158 9.24 -18.21 7.14
C SER A 158 8.01 -18.96 6.61
N ASP A 159 7.22 -19.57 7.48
CA ASP A 159 5.95 -20.22 7.10
C ASP A 159 4.91 -19.24 6.54
N TYR A 160 5.07 -17.95 6.88
CA TYR A 160 4.18 -16.88 6.46
C TYR A 160 4.81 -15.95 5.43
N PHE A 161 6.15 -15.81 5.45
CA PHE A 161 6.88 -14.83 4.67
C PHE A 161 7.99 -15.46 3.86
N GLU A 162 8.10 -15.02 2.61
CA GLU A 162 9.35 -15.13 1.87
C GLU A 162 10.22 -13.91 2.16
N ILE A 163 11.46 -14.13 2.56
CA ILE A 163 12.42 -13.07 2.89
C ILE A 163 13.37 -12.90 1.69
N HIS A 164 13.35 -11.72 1.09
CA HIS A 164 14.16 -11.38 -0.09
C HIS A 164 15.49 -10.75 0.29
N ILE A 165 15.45 -9.81 1.23
CA ILE A 165 16.61 -9.04 1.70
C ILE A 165 16.58 -9.01 3.22
N LYS A 166 17.76 -9.11 3.84
CA LYS A 166 17.98 -8.98 5.27
C LYS A 166 19.29 -8.24 5.52
N SER A 167 19.27 -7.20 6.35
CA SER A 167 20.50 -6.50 6.74
C SER A 167 21.39 -7.36 7.64
N LYS A 168 22.70 -7.10 7.65
CA LYS A 168 23.68 -7.86 8.44
C LYS A 168 23.40 -7.83 9.96
N ASN A 169 22.93 -6.70 10.47
CA ASN A 169 22.55 -6.52 11.87
C ASN A 169 21.11 -6.99 12.18
N HIS A 170 20.39 -7.54 11.21
CA HIS A 170 19.02 -8.05 11.33
C HIS A 170 17.99 -6.99 11.78
N THR A 171 18.11 -5.77 11.26
CA THR A 171 17.23 -4.64 11.58
C THR A 171 16.40 -4.15 10.41
N TYR A 172 16.68 -4.62 9.19
CA TYR A 172 15.93 -4.30 7.98
C TYR A 172 15.67 -5.57 7.17
N PHE A 173 14.46 -5.65 6.62
CA PHE A 173 13.97 -6.80 5.87
C PHE A 173 13.11 -6.36 4.70
N GLU A 174 13.27 -7.02 3.56
CA GLU A 174 12.26 -6.98 2.48
C GLU A 174 11.60 -8.34 2.36
N VAL A 175 10.28 -8.37 2.53
CA VAL A 175 9.53 -9.63 2.62
C VAL A 175 8.27 -9.60 1.77
N THR A 176 7.78 -10.78 1.39
CA THR A 176 6.47 -10.97 0.77
C THR A 176 5.67 -12.00 1.55
N PRO A 177 4.48 -11.65 2.09
CA PRO A 177 3.61 -12.63 2.72
C PRO A 177 3.11 -13.64 1.69
N ARG A 178 3.15 -14.92 2.04
CA ARG A 178 2.77 -16.06 1.19
C ARG A 178 1.56 -16.83 1.71
N LYS A 179 1.22 -16.68 2.99
CA LYS A 179 0.16 -17.46 3.64
C LYS A 179 -0.72 -16.56 4.50
N VAL A 180 -2.04 -16.72 4.37
CA VAL A 180 -3.05 -16.05 5.19
C VAL A 180 -2.99 -16.55 6.64
N GLY A 181 -3.19 -15.65 7.60
CA GLY A 181 -3.29 -15.98 9.02
C GLY A 181 -2.72 -14.91 9.93
N LYS A 182 -2.53 -15.24 11.21
CA LYS A 182 -1.91 -14.36 12.20
C LYS A 182 -0.57 -14.94 12.61
N THR A 183 0.43 -14.08 12.72
CA THR A 183 1.79 -14.47 13.10
C THR A 183 2.47 -13.37 13.91
N LEU A 184 3.65 -13.65 14.46
CA LEU A 184 4.36 -12.78 15.40
C LEU A 184 5.79 -12.56 14.94
N LEU A 185 6.17 -11.30 14.72
CA LEU A 185 7.56 -10.90 14.53
C LEU A 185 8.19 -10.68 15.90
N LYS A 186 9.45 -11.08 16.07
CA LYS A 186 10.18 -10.94 17.34
C LYS A 186 11.55 -10.36 17.08
N SER A 187 11.99 -9.45 17.94
CA SER A 187 13.33 -8.89 17.89
C SER A 187 13.90 -8.77 19.30
N LYS A 188 15.21 -8.97 19.41
CA LYS A 188 15.98 -8.83 20.63
C LYS A 188 17.29 -8.12 20.32
N PHE A 189 17.65 -7.12 21.13
CA PHE A 189 18.96 -6.49 21.04
C PHE A 189 19.97 -7.34 21.84
N THR A 190 20.97 -7.92 21.17
CA THR A 190 21.79 -9.01 21.73
C THR A 190 23.22 -8.60 22.05
N ALA A 191 23.85 -7.77 21.22
CA ALA A 191 25.23 -7.36 21.42
C ALA A 191 25.57 -6.05 20.70
N VAL A 192 26.71 -5.47 21.07
CA VAL A 192 27.38 -4.40 20.33
C VAL A 192 28.81 -4.84 20.02
N LEU A 193 29.27 -4.67 18.79
CA LEU A 193 30.67 -4.94 18.45
C LEU A 193 31.58 -3.81 18.95
N ASP A 194 32.64 -4.21 19.66
CA ASP A 194 33.70 -3.31 20.08
C ASP A 194 34.69 -2.99 18.95
N GLU A 195 35.82 -2.38 19.28
CA GLU A 195 36.85 -1.97 18.32
C GLU A 195 37.59 -3.13 17.67
N ASN A 196 37.59 -4.31 18.29
CA ASN A 196 38.23 -5.52 17.79
C ASN A 196 37.22 -6.49 17.15
N GLU A 197 36.04 -5.99 16.78
CA GLU A 197 34.90 -6.77 16.26
C GLU A 197 34.40 -7.86 17.22
N LYS A 198 34.73 -7.75 18.52
CA LYS A 198 34.26 -8.71 19.52
C LYS A 198 32.88 -8.30 20.03
N GLU A 199 32.00 -9.29 20.16
CA GLU A 199 30.66 -9.09 20.69
C GLU A 199 30.68 -8.79 22.19
N GLN A 200 30.17 -7.62 22.55
CA GLN A 200 29.83 -7.27 23.91
C GLN A 200 28.34 -7.52 24.12
N LEU A 201 28.03 -8.62 24.81
CA LEU A 201 26.66 -9.04 25.06
C LEU A 201 25.89 -8.02 25.89
N THR A 202 24.64 -7.78 25.51
CA THR A 202 23.71 -6.96 26.28
C THR A 202 23.05 -7.80 27.39
N THR A 203 22.27 -7.15 28.26
CA THR A 203 21.47 -7.85 29.28
C THR A 203 20.37 -8.75 28.70
N GLY A 204 20.09 -8.63 27.39
CA GLY A 204 19.05 -9.37 26.70
C GLY A 204 17.61 -9.03 27.13
N LYS A 205 17.41 -7.96 27.89
CA LYS A 205 16.08 -7.51 28.35
C LYS A 205 15.32 -6.68 27.31
N VAL A 206 16.05 -6.08 26.37
CA VAL A 206 15.48 -5.22 25.34
C VAL A 206 14.96 -6.08 24.19
N THR A 207 13.64 -6.24 24.16
CA THR A 207 12.92 -7.05 23.18
C THR A 207 11.77 -6.27 22.55
N GLY A 208 11.30 -6.73 21.40
CA GLY A 208 10.12 -6.20 20.72
C GLY A 208 9.37 -7.31 20.01
N GLU A 209 8.04 -7.29 20.12
CA GLU A 209 7.17 -8.22 19.41
C GLU A 209 6.10 -7.45 18.64
N GLN A 210 5.71 -7.98 17.47
CA GLN A 210 4.68 -7.38 16.64
C GLN A 210 3.78 -8.43 16.03
N VAL A 211 2.49 -8.38 16.38
CA VAL A 211 1.46 -9.24 15.78
C VAL A 211 1.15 -8.72 14.38
N VAL A 212 1.14 -9.63 13.41
CA VAL A 212 0.82 -9.35 12.01
C VAL A 212 -0.37 -10.19 11.58
N GLN A 213 -1.34 -9.57 10.94
CA GLN A 213 -2.45 -10.26 10.29
C GLN A 213 -2.23 -10.21 8.77
N ILE A 214 -2.21 -11.37 8.13
CA ILE A 214 -2.03 -11.51 6.67
C ILE A 214 -3.36 -11.98 6.10
N VAL A 215 -3.84 -11.30 5.05
CA VAL A 215 -5.08 -11.59 4.34
C VAL A 215 -4.84 -11.71 2.83
N ASP A 216 -5.80 -12.27 2.10
CA ASP A 216 -5.77 -12.21 0.63
C ASP A 216 -6.04 -10.77 0.15
N PRO A 217 -5.57 -10.38 -1.05
CA PRO A 217 -5.87 -9.07 -1.62
C PRO A 217 -7.37 -8.86 -1.78
N VAL A 218 -7.83 -7.63 -1.59
CA VAL A 218 -9.22 -7.26 -1.91
C VAL A 218 -9.48 -7.55 -3.39
N ARG A 219 -10.60 -8.20 -3.69
CA ARG A 219 -11.01 -8.54 -5.06
C ARG A 219 -12.50 -8.35 -5.25
N ILE A 220 -12.89 -7.51 -6.21
CA ILE A 220 -14.26 -7.33 -6.67
C ILE A 220 -14.55 -8.32 -7.81
N THR A 221 -15.72 -8.95 -7.80
CA THR A 221 -16.18 -9.85 -8.86
C THR A 221 -17.64 -9.56 -9.22
N PRO A 222 -17.94 -9.34 -10.52
CA PRO A 222 -17.00 -9.24 -11.65
C PRO A 222 -16.21 -7.91 -11.65
N SER A 223 -15.07 -7.87 -12.35
CA SER A 223 -14.25 -6.66 -12.52
C SER A 223 -14.81 -5.68 -13.54
N ASP A 224 -15.71 -6.15 -14.39
CA ASP A 224 -16.33 -5.40 -15.48
C ASP A 224 -17.82 -5.67 -15.47
N VAL A 225 -18.61 -4.60 -15.40
CA VAL A 225 -20.07 -4.63 -15.39
C VAL A 225 -20.59 -3.72 -16.48
N VAL A 226 -21.42 -4.27 -17.37
CA VAL A 226 -22.05 -3.52 -18.45
C VAL A 226 -23.56 -3.61 -18.26
N PHE A 227 -24.22 -2.46 -18.11
CA PHE A 227 -25.68 -2.36 -17.98
C PHE A 227 -26.33 -1.72 -19.21
N PRO A 228 -27.52 -2.18 -19.59
CA PRO A 228 -28.33 -1.47 -20.56
C PRO A 228 -28.87 -0.17 -19.94
N TYR A 229 -28.83 0.93 -20.68
CA TYR A 229 -29.60 2.12 -20.33
C TYR A 229 -31.08 1.87 -20.58
N LEU A 230 -31.89 1.97 -19.51
CA LEU A 230 -33.33 1.75 -19.54
C LEU A 230 -34.04 3.01 -18.97
N PRO A 231 -34.70 3.84 -19.80
CA PRO A 231 -35.21 5.15 -19.35
C PRO A 231 -36.22 5.08 -18.18
N ARG A 232 -36.94 3.96 -18.04
CA ARG A 232 -38.01 3.79 -17.05
C ARG A 232 -37.66 2.87 -15.89
N ARG A 233 -36.48 2.22 -15.92
CA ARG A 233 -36.09 1.22 -14.92
C ARG A 233 -34.60 1.29 -14.64
N LYS A 234 -34.22 1.03 -13.40
CA LYS A 234 -32.83 0.88 -13.01
C LYS A 234 -32.48 -0.60 -12.94
N THR A 235 -31.29 -0.95 -13.41
CA THR A 235 -30.73 -2.28 -13.22
C THR A 235 -29.92 -2.26 -11.94
N SER A 236 -30.16 -3.22 -11.06
CA SER A 236 -29.40 -3.40 -9.82
C SER A 236 -28.65 -4.72 -9.82
N PHE A 237 -27.39 -4.70 -9.37
CA PHE A 237 -26.52 -5.87 -9.40
C PHE A 237 -25.62 -5.92 -8.15
N PRO A 238 -25.65 -7.02 -7.37
CA PRO A 238 -24.77 -7.16 -6.22
C PRO A 238 -23.36 -7.53 -6.68
N LEU A 239 -22.38 -6.69 -6.35
CA LEU A 239 -20.97 -7.04 -6.50
C LEU A 239 -20.53 -7.95 -5.35
N LYS A 240 -19.70 -8.94 -5.66
CA LYS A 240 -19.05 -9.77 -4.65
C LYS A 240 -17.66 -9.22 -4.35
N VAL A 241 -17.33 -9.06 -3.08
CA VAL A 241 -15.97 -8.70 -2.65
C VAL A 241 -15.40 -9.81 -1.78
N THR A 242 -14.13 -10.12 -2.01
CA THR A 242 -13.36 -11.12 -1.26
C THR A 242 -12.02 -10.52 -0.83
N GLY A 243 -11.35 -11.16 0.14
CA GLY A 243 -10.05 -10.71 0.65
C GLY A 243 -10.15 -9.60 1.70
N GLY A 244 -9.03 -8.94 1.97
CA GLY A 244 -8.95 -7.91 3.00
C GLY A 244 -9.36 -8.43 4.39
N SER A 245 -9.85 -7.50 5.21
CA SER A 245 -10.43 -7.75 6.53
C SER A 245 -11.88 -8.25 6.50
N GLY A 246 -12.52 -8.27 5.33
CA GLY A 246 -13.95 -8.53 5.18
C GLY A 246 -14.86 -7.33 5.43
N LEU A 247 -14.30 -6.16 5.74
CA LEU A 247 -15.04 -4.91 5.96
C LEU A 247 -14.56 -3.85 4.95
N TYR A 248 -15.50 -3.30 4.18
CA TYR A 248 -15.16 -2.43 3.07
C TYR A 248 -15.92 -1.10 3.12
N ASP A 249 -15.28 -0.06 2.60
CA ASP A 249 -15.90 1.19 2.18
C ASP A 249 -16.00 1.21 0.66
N TRP A 250 -17.17 1.61 0.17
CA TRP A 250 -17.46 1.70 -1.25
C TRP A 250 -17.42 3.15 -1.71
N SER A 251 -16.85 3.38 -2.90
CA SER A 251 -16.90 4.67 -3.56
C SER A 251 -17.10 4.50 -5.06
N VAL A 252 -17.70 5.52 -5.68
CA VAL A 252 -17.87 5.61 -7.13
C VAL A 252 -17.24 6.91 -7.62
N ALA A 253 -16.52 6.85 -8.73
CA ALA A 253 -15.85 8.01 -9.31
C ALA A 253 -16.84 9.03 -9.89
N ASP A 254 -17.89 8.54 -10.55
CA ASP A 254 -18.98 9.35 -11.10
C ASP A 254 -20.34 8.74 -10.73
N SER A 255 -21.06 9.42 -9.83
CA SER A 255 -22.38 9.01 -9.35
C SER A 255 -23.52 9.29 -10.33
N THR A 256 -23.27 10.04 -11.42
CA THR A 256 -24.27 10.31 -12.45
C THR A 256 -24.51 9.10 -13.35
N VAL A 257 -23.47 8.25 -13.52
CA VAL A 257 -23.50 7.02 -14.31
C VAL A 257 -24.09 5.85 -13.50
N CYS A 258 -23.61 5.62 -12.29
CA CYS A 258 -24.17 4.62 -11.38
C CYS A 258 -23.97 4.99 -9.91
N SER A 259 -24.73 4.38 -9.02
CA SER A 259 -24.55 4.48 -7.57
C SER A 259 -24.24 3.10 -6.97
N ILE A 260 -23.54 3.08 -5.83
CA ILE A 260 -23.30 1.87 -5.04
C ILE A 260 -23.72 2.09 -3.59
N ASP A 261 -24.40 1.12 -3.00
CA ASP A 261 -24.78 1.16 -1.59
C ASP A 261 -23.70 0.55 -0.66
N SER A 262 -23.92 0.61 0.65
CA SER A 262 -22.98 0.04 1.64
C SER A 262 -22.86 -1.49 1.59
N ASN A 263 -23.81 -2.17 0.94
CA ASN A 263 -23.82 -3.62 0.79
C ASN A 263 -23.16 -4.06 -0.53
N GLY A 264 -22.67 -3.13 -1.34
CA GLY A 264 -22.05 -3.42 -2.63
C GLY A 264 -23.04 -3.66 -3.76
N VAL A 265 -24.28 -3.21 -3.64
CA VAL A 265 -25.28 -3.29 -4.71
C VAL A 265 -25.18 -2.07 -5.62
N LEU A 266 -24.79 -2.32 -6.87
CA LEU A 266 -24.78 -1.31 -7.93
C LEU A 266 -26.20 -0.99 -8.37
N SER A 267 -26.43 0.25 -8.78
CA SER A 267 -27.65 0.68 -9.48
C SER A 267 -27.29 1.59 -10.64
N SER A 268 -27.73 1.23 -11.84
CA SER A 268 -27.50 2.02 -13.07
C SER A 268 -28.30 3.32 -13.05
N SER A 269 -27.72 4.39 -13.59
CA SER A 269 -28.37 5.70 -13.75
C SER A 269 -28.36 6.14 -15.21
N SER A 270 -27.33 6.88 -15.63
CA SER A 270 -27.25 7.49 -16.97
C SER A 270 -26.18 6.81 -17.82
N PRO A 271 -26.25 6.93 -19.16
CA PRO A 271 -25.21 6.44 -20.04
C PRO A 271 -23.84 7.04 -19.71
N GLY A 272 -22.81 6.22 -19.75
CA GLY A 272 -21.44 6.63 -19.44
C GLY A 272 -20.59 5.48 -18.89
N ALA A 273 -19.34 5.79 -18.57
CA ALA A 273 -18.41 4.85 -17.94
C ALA A 273 -17.89 5.45 -16.65
N THR A 274 -17.82 4.62 -15.60
CA THR A 274 -17.36 5.01 -14.27
C THR A 274 -16.62 3.86 -13.62
N VAL A 275 -16.05 4.14 -12.47
CA VAL A 275 -15.21 3.22 -11.72
C VAL A 275 -15.72 3.14 -10.30
N VAL A 276 -15.85 1.92 -9.80
CA VAL A 276 -16.29 1.62 -8.44
C VAL A 276 -15.14 0.98 -7.69
N THR A 277 -14.87 1.48 -6.50
CA THR A 277 -13.74 1.04 -5.66
C THR A 277 -14.27 0.45 -4.36
N ALA A 278 -13.78 -0.74 -4.01
CA ALA A 278 -13.91 -1.32 -2.68
C ALA A 278 -12.58 -1.14 -1.94
N THR A 279 -12.60 -0.41 -0.83
CA THR A 279 -11.42 -0.14 -0.01
C THR A 279 -11.56 -0.83 1.34
N ASP A 280 -10.53 -1.52 1.80
CA ASP A 280 -10.56 -2.16 3.11
C ASP A 280 -10.59 -1.13 4.25
N LYS A 281 -11.54 -1.30 5.18
CA LYS A 281 -11.74 -0.40 6.32
C LYS A 281 -10.57 -0.37 7.29
N ARG A 282 -9.86 -1.49 7.43
CA ARG A 282 -8.76 -1.64 8.39
C ARG A 282 -7.42 -1.27 7.78
N ASN A 283 -7.28 -1.34 6.46
CA ASN A 283 -6.10 -0.85 5.74
C ASN A 283 -6.47 -0.24 4.38
N PRO A 284 -6.61 1.10 4.27
CA PRO A 284 -7.00 1.77 3.02
C PRO A 284 -6.06 1.59 1.83
N ALA A 285 -4.82 1.11 2.05
CA ALA A 285 -3.92 0.75 0.98
C ALA A 285 -4.40 -0.50 0.21
N HIS A 286 -5.23 -1.34 0.85
CA HIS A 286 -5.81 -2.53 0.24
C HIS A 286 -7.15 -2.15 -0.40
N LYS A 287 -7.20 -2.19 -1.72
CA LYS A 287 -8.40 -1.87 -2.50
C LYS A 287 -8.40 -2.60 -3.83
N ASP A 288 -9.58 -2.73 -4.40
CA ASP A 288 -9.76 -3.20 -5.77
C ASP A 288 -10.84 -2.40 -6.47
N VAL A 289 -10.87 -2.54 -7.79
CA VAL A 289 -11.64 -1.67 -8.67
C VAL A 289 -12.44 -2.48 -9.68
N ALA A 290 -13.71 -2.13 -9.86
CA ALA A 290 -14.55 -2.60 -10.94
C ALA A 290 -14.90 -1.46 -11.89
N ARG A 291 -14.85 -1.74 -13.20
CA ARG A 291 -15.31 -0.83 -14.26
C ARG A 291 -16.79 -1.06 -14.49
N VAL A 292 -17.54 0.03 -14.56
CA VAL A 292 -18.98 0.00 -14.82
C VAL A 292 -19.28 0.86 -16.03
N SER A 293 -20.00 0.31 -16.99
CA SER A 293 -20.50 1.07 -18.14
C SER A 293 -22.01 0.90 -18.28
N VAL A 294 -22.68 2.00 -18.60
CA VAL A 294 -24.10 2.04 -18.92
C VAL A 294 -24.20 2.50 -20.36
N VAL A 295 -24.73 1.64 -21.23
CA VAL A 295 -24.77 1.91 -22.68
C VAL A 295 -26.13 1.57 -23.29
N ASP A 296 -26.45 2.19 -24.42
CA ASP A 296 -27.68 1.90 -25.14
C ASP A 296 -27.69 0.47 -25.71
N VAL A 297 -28.89 -0.10 -25.77
CA VAL A 297 -29.11 -1.43 -26.36
C VAL A 297 -29.01 -1.35 -27.88
N LEU A 298 -28.04 -2.04 -28.45
CA LEU A 298 -27.80 -2.14 -29.88
C LEU A 298 -28.62 -3.26 -30.53
N SER A 299 -28.60 -4.45 -29.93
CA SER A 299 -29.27 -5.63 -30.49
C SER A 299 -29.76 -6.59 -29.41
N LEU A 300 -30.71 -7.44 -29.80
CA LEU A 300 -31.28 -8.52 -29.02
C LEU A 300 -31.08 -9.83 -29.78
N THR A 301 -30.52 -10.82 -29.10
CA THR A 301 -30.36 -12.18 -29.61
C THR A 301 -30.69 -13.20 -28.52
N PHE A 302 -30.83 -14.47 -28.89
CA PHE A 302 -30.83 -15.55 -27.91
C PHE A 302 -29.40 -15.87 -27.53
N GLY A 303 -29.15 -16.02 -26.23
CA GLY A 303 -27.93 -16.63 -25.74
C GLY A 303 -27.90 -18.14 -26.02
N GLU A 304 -26.79 -18.78 -25.70
CA GLU A 304 -26.70 -20.24 -25.78
C GLU A 304 -27.71 -20.86 -24.81
N THR A 305 -28.69 -21.60 -25.35
CA THR A 305 -29.81 -22.11 -24.57
C THR A 305 -30.36 -23.41 -25.15
N ARG A 306 -31.10 -24.16 -24.34
CA ARG A 306 -31.81 -25.37 -24.80
C ARG A 306 -32.97 -24.93 -25.70
N LYS A 307 -33.26 -25.72 -26.74
CA LYS A 307 -34.34 -25.44 -27.70
C LYS A 307 -35.49 -26.43 -27.61
N GLU A 308 -35.38 -27.40 -26.71
CA GLU A 308 -36.32 -28.52 -26.54
C GLU A 308 -36.67 -28.67 -25.06
N ALA A 309 -37.89 -29.10 -24.77
CA ALA A 309 -38.40 -29.36 -23.43
C ALA A 309 -39.43 -30.49 -23.47
N GLU A 310 -39.51 -31.27 -22.39
CA GLU A 310 -40.53 -32.31 -22.23
C GLU A 310 -41.91 -31.67 -22.02
N VAL A 311 -42.96 -32.28 -22.57
CA VAL A 311 -44.34 -31.82 -22.37
C VAL A 311 -44.66 -31.75 -20.88
N GLY A 312 -45.23 -30.63 -20.43
CA GLY A 312 -45.51 -30.36 -19.03
C GLY A 312 -44.34 -29.72 -18.27
N SER A 313 -43.15 -29.59 -18.85
CA SER A 313 -42.00 -28.88 -18.27
C SER A 313 -41.90 -27.42 -18.76
N ASN A 314 -40.94 -26.66 -18.23
CA ASN A 314 -40.66 -25.30 -18.68
C ASN A 314 -39.41 -25.29 -19.58
N LEU A 315 -39.52 -24.64 -20.74
CA LEU A 315 -38.39 -24.26 -21.57
C LEU A 315 -37.89 -22.89 -21.12
N ILE A 316 -36.64 -22.82 -20.64
CA ILE A 316 -35.97 -21.58 -20.27
C ILE A 316 -35.08 -21.15 -21.42
N LEU A 317 -35.35 -19.98 -21.98
CA LEU A 317 -34.55 -19.39 -23.06
C LEU A 317 -33.68 -18.26 -22.50
N ASN A 318 -32.40 -18.31 -22.80
CA ASN A 318 -31.47 -17.24 -22.43
C ASN A 318 -31.60 -16.07 -23.41
N VAL A 319 -31.72 -14.86 -22.88
CA VAL A 319 -31.78 -13.63 -23.65
C VAL A 319 -30.45 -12.90 -23.51
N GLN A 320 -29.88 -12.51 -24.66
CA GLN A 320 -28.65 -11.73 -24.73
C GLN A 320 -28.98 -10.38 -25.36
N LEU A 321 -28.88 -9.33 -24.55
CA LEU A 321 -28.80 -7.97 -25.05
C LEU A 321 -27.34 -7.60 -25.26
N MET A 322 -27.09 -6.82 -26.30
CA MET A 322 -25.77 -6.29 -26.62
C MET A 322 -25.79 -4.76 -26.68
N GLY A 323 -24.75 -4.13 -26.17
CA GLY A 323 -24.49 -2.70 -26.28
C GLY A 323 -23.39 -2.38 -27.28
N LEU A 324 -23.19 -1.09 -27.53
CA LEU A 324 -22.03 -0.60 -28.27
C LEU A 324 -20.86 -0.38 -27.30
N GLY A 325 -19.76 -1.09 -27.52
CA GLY A 325 -18.49 -0.91 -26.82
C GLY A 325 -17.45 -0.22 -27.72
N THR A 326 -16.23 -0.07 -27.18
CA THR A 326 -15.08 0.53 -27.89
C THR A 326 -14.66 -0.28 -29.11
N ASP A 327 -14.65 -1.61 -28.98
CA ASP A 327 -14.12 -2.54 -29.99
C ASP A 327 -15.23 -3.32 -30.72
N GLY A 328 -16.47 -2.83 -30.64
CA GLY A 328 -17.64 -3.44 -31.26
C GLY A 328 -18.73 -3.77 -30.26
N SER A 329 -19.51 -4.82 -30.55
CA SER A 329 -20.67 -5.19 -29.73
C SER A 329 -20.23 -5.87 -28.44
N ILE A 330 -20.73 -5.39 -27.29
CA ILE A 330 -20.42 -5.94 -25.97
C ILE A 330 -21.67 -6.53 -25.30
N PRO A 331 -21.58 -7.71 -24.67
CA PRO A 331 -22.72 -8.29 -23.96
C PRO A 331 -22.97 -7.55 -22.64
N PHE A 332 -24.24 -7.35 -22.29
CA PHE A 332 -24.58 -6.85 -20.95
C PHE A 332 -24.35 -7.92 -19.90
N THR A 333 -23.97 -7.50 -18.70
CA THR A 333 -23.80 -8.37 -17.52
C THR A 333 -25.14 -8.76 -16.91
N ASP A 334 -26.07 -7.81 -16.84
CA ASP A 334 -27.43 -8.03 -16.33
C ASP A 334 -28.40 -7.15 -17.10
N CYS A 335 -29.47 -7.76 -17.61
CA CYS A 335 -30.56 -7.08 -18.28
C CYS A 335 -31.93 -7.55 -17.79
N ARG A 336 -32.02 -8.11 -16.58
CA ARG A 336 -33.27 -8.63 -16.00
C ARG A 336 -34.33 -7.55 -15.78
N ALA A 337 -33.91 -6.30 -15.65
CA ALA A 337 -34.81 -5.16 -15.53
C ALA A 337 -35.51 -4.81 -16.86
N ALA A 338 -35.01 -5.30 -18.00
CA ALA A 338 -35.58 -5.02 -19.31
C ALA A 338 -36.97 -5.68 -19.48
N ASP A 339 -37.88 -4.96 -20.13
CA ASP A 339 -39.23 -5.44 -20.41
C ASP A 339 -39.25 -6.27 -21.69
N PHE A 340 -39.02 -7.58 -21.53
CA PHE A 340 -39.12 -8.54 -22.62
C PHE A 340 -40.57 -8.97 -22.86
N VAL A 341 -41.00 -8.88 -24.11
CA VAL A 341 -42.28 -9.41 -24.57
C VAL A 341 -42.02 -10.70 -25.35
N VAL A 342 -42.57 -11.81 -24.85
CA VAL A 342 -42.40 -13.15 -25.43
C VAL A 342 -43.68 -13.58 -26.12
N ARG A 343 -43.56 -14.04 -27.37
CA ARG A 343 -44.67 -14.56 -28.17
C ARG A 343 -44.31 -15.92 -28.75
N SER A 344 -45.29 -16.82 -28.75
CA SER A 344 -45.22 -18.10 -29.47
C SER A 344 -46.08 -18.01 -30.72
N SER A 345 -45.64 -18.62 -31.83
CA SER A 345 -46.48 -18.81 -33.02
C SER A 345 -47.66 -19.76 -32.76
N ASP A 346 -47.53 -20.64 -31.76
CA ASP A 346 -48.57 -21.57 -31.35
C ASP A 346 -48.55 -21.78 -29.83
N ASN A 347 -49.56 -21.20 -29.15
CA ASN A 347 -49.73 -21.30 -27.70
C ASN A 347 -50.24 -22.68 -27.23
N SER A 348 -50.70 -23.53 -28.15
CA SER A 348 -51.08 -24.92 -27.84
C SER A 348 -49.86 -25.84 -27.70
N ILE A 349 -48.70 -25.42 -28.23
CA ILE A 349 -47.41 -26.13 -28.11
C ILE A 349 -46.56 -25.48 -27.03
N PHE A 350 -46.26 -24.18 -27.16
CA PHE A 350 -45.47 -23.43 -26.18
C PHE A 350 -46.20 -22.16 -25.73
N LYS A 351 -46.45 -22.03 -24.44
CA LYS A 351 -47.15 -20.87 -23.85
C LYS A 351 -46.21 -20.05 -22.98
N PRO A 352 -46.00 -18.74 -23.25
CA PRO A 352 -45.20 -17.88 -22.38
C PRO A 352 -45.73 -17.87 -20.94
N VAL A 353 -44.82 -17.83 -19.96
CA VAL A 353 -45.16 -17.77 -18.53
C VAL A 353 -45.12 -16.30 -18.08
N PRO A 354 -46.29 -15.64 -17.85
CA PRO A 354 -46.35 -14.20 -17.60
C PRO A 354 -45.62 -13.77 -16.31
N ASP A 355 -45.72 -14.56 -15.25
CA ASP A 355 -45.16 -14.26 -13.93
C ASP A 355 -43.80 -14.92 -13.69
N SER A 356 -43.06 -15.23 -14.76
CA SER A 356 -41.72 -15.78 -14.60
C SER A 356 -40.75 -14.70 -14.14
N HIS A 357 -40.12 -14.91 -12.97
CA HIS A 357 -39.08 -14.02 -12.48
C HIS A 357 -37.81 -14.18 -13.32
N PRO A 358 -37.32 -13.13 -14.01
CA PRO A 358 -36.10 -13.24 -14.79
C PRO A 358 -34.91 -13.55 -13.89
N SER A 359 -34.06 -14.46 -14.34
CA SER A 359 -32.84 -14.87 -13.65
C SER A 359 -31.63 -14.71 -14.57
N LEU A 360 -30.43 -14.74 -14.00
CA LEU A 360 -29.23 -14.84 -14.83
C LEU A 360 -29.09 -16.30 -15.30
N PRO A 361 -28.66 -16.53 -16.55
CA PRO A 361 -28.45 -17.89 -17.04
C PRO A 361 -27.51 -18.70 -16.14
N ALA A 362 -27.94 -19.92 -15.79
CA ALA A 362 -27.10 -20.87 -15.04
C ALA A 362 -26.10 -21.60 -15.95
N VAL A 363 -26.41 -21.69 -17.25
CA VAL A 363 -25.63 -22.39 -18.29
C VAL A 363 -25.72 -21.58 -19.58
N GLY A 364 -24.62 -21.54 -20.34
CA GLY A 364 -24.54 -20.81 -21.61
C GLY A 364 -24.34 -19.31 -21.41
N THR A 365 -24.72 -18.53 -22.42
CA THR A 365 -24.59 -17.06 -22.43
C THR A 365 -25.95 -16.38 -22.26
N GLY A 366 -25.96 -15.12 -21.84
CA GLY A 366 -27.15 -14.28 -21.69
C GLY A 366 -27.08 -13.37 -20.46
N CYS A 367 -27.90 -12.33 -20.46
CA CYS A 367 -28.02 -11.37 -19.36
C CYS A 367 -29.38 -11.43 -18.64
N SER A 368 -30.29 -12.28 -19.12
CA SER A 368 -31.60 -12.54 -18.53
C SER A 368 -32.16 -13.86 -19.09
N THR A 369 -33.26 -14.35 -18.52
CA THR A 369 -33.98 -15.54 -18.96
C THR A 369 -35.46 -15.25 -19.14
N VAL A 370 -36.08 -15.92 -20.11
CA VAL A 370 -37.55 -15.97 -20.27
C VAL A 370 -38.03 -17.42 -20.25
N ALA A 371 -39.25 -17.65 -19.76
CA ALA A 371 -39.80 -19.00 -19.59
C ALA A 371 -41.04 -19.24 -20.46
N LEU A 372 -41.12 -20.42 -21.06
CA LEU A 372 -42.31 -20.93 -21.74
C LEU A 372 -42.69 -22.30 -21.17
N LYS A 373 -43.98 -22.57 -21.06
CA LYS A 373 -44.52 -23.88 -20.71
C LYS A 373 -44.67 -24.73 -21.97
N ALA A 374 -44.11 -25.94 -21.97
CA ALA A 374 -44.39 -26.93 -23.00
C ALA A 374 -45.76 -27.58 -22.72
N ILE A 375 -46.71 -27.42 -23.62
CA ILE A 375 -48.12 -27.82 -23.45
C ILE A 375 -48.41 -29.12 -24.20
N SER A 376 -47.92 -29.26 -25.43
CA SER A 376 -48.09 -30.44 -26.27
C SER A 376 -46.89 -30.64 -27.20
N SER A 377 -46.80 -31.82 -27.85
CA SER A 377 -45.72 -32.14 -28.77
C SER A 377 -45.87 -31.42 -30.10
N GLY A 378 -44.81 -30.77 -30.58
CA GLY A 378 -44.75 -30.10 -31.87
C GLY A 378 -43.70 -28.98 -31.90
N ASP A 379 -43.64 -28.24 -33.00
CA ASP A 379 -42.70 -27.12 -33.19
C ASP A 379 -43.43 -25.78 -33.16
N ALA A 380 -42.85 -24.79 -32.48
CA ALA A 380 -43.33 -23.41 -32.52
C ALA A 380 -42.17 -22.42 -32.63
N LYS A 381 -42.40 -21.31 -33.34
CA LYS A 381 -41.45 -20.21 -33.41
C LYS A 381 -41.65 -19.28 -32.22
N ILE A 382 -40.61 -19.13 -31.40
CA ILE A 382 -40.60 -18.18 -30.28
C ILE A 382 -39.97 -16.87 -30.73
N THR A 383 -40.61 -15.76 -30.40
CA THR A 383 -40.13 -14.40 -30.69
C THR A 383 -40.06 -13.61 -29.39
N VAL A 384 -38.89 -13.05 -29.11
CA VAL A 384 -38.66 -12.14 -27.97
C VAL A 384 -38.41 -10.75 -28.53
N SER A 385 -39.13 -9.76 -28.01
CA SER A 385 -38.95 -8.36 -28.37
C SER A 385 -38.70 -7.53 -27.11
N PHE A 386 -37.91 -6.47 -27.26
CA PHE A 386 -37.60 -5.51 -26.21
C PHE A 386 -38.17 -4.15 -26.63
N ALA A 387 -38.99 -3.54 -25.76
CA ALA A 387 -39.52 -2.20 -25.99
C ALA A 387 -38.51 -1.17 -25.46
N ARG A 388 -38.09 -0.23 -26.32
CA ARG A 388 -37.22 0.90 -25.94
C ARG A 388 -37.96 1.96 -25.15
#